data_AF-A0A7W2AAK9-F1
#
_entry.id   AF-A0A7W2AAK9-F1
#
_cell.length_a   1.000
_cell.length_b   1.000
_cell.length_c   1.000
_cell.angle_alpha   90.00
_cell.angle_beta   90.00
_cell.angle_gamma   90.00
#
_symmetry.space_group_name_H-M   'P 1'
#
loop_
_entity.id
_entity.type
_entity.pdbx_description
1 polymer ?
#
loop_
_entity_poly.entity_id
_entity_poly.type
_entity_poly.pdbx_seq_one_letter_code
_entity_poly.pdbx_strand_id
1 'polypeptide(L)'
;MSHFQSYIDRMIKDIDCNDKMKKELSEELEIHLEMLLQEYLDQGYSLDEAMQCAFADFGNPKEIGKELKKTMVGGIIMKKVVLGLFGICILVLGVLCIFKIFDLLTTPHHVGIDIDFYGLEIKKGVPEGFILNYVIGFLGVGVISLIVGGVLLKSGFKKLINHHN
;
A
#
# COMPACT_ATOMS: atom_id res chain seq x y z
N MET A 1 18.79 -16.72 -24.91
CA MET A 1 18.45 -15.32 -24.59
C MET A 1 17.33 -14.93 -25.52
N SER A 2 16.23 -14.39 -25.01
CA SER A 2 15.12 -14.03 -25.88
C SER A 2 15.49 -12.93 -26.84
N HIS A 3 14.81 -12.92 -27.99
CA HIS A 3 14.99 -11.92 -29.04
C HIS A 3 14.64 -10.50 -28.56
N PHE A 4 13.92 -10.38 -27.45
CA PHE A 4 13.35 -9.13 -26.93
C PHE A 4 14.09 -8.52 -25.74
N GLN A 5 15.03 -9.23 -25.11
CA GLN A 5 15.65 -8.78 -23.85
C GLN A 5 16.22 -7.35 -23.94
N SER A 6 16.95 -7.03 -25.01
CA SER A 6 17.56 -5.70 -25.17
C SER A 6 16.52 -4.57 -25.36
N TYR A 7 15.33 -4.90 -25.86
CA TYR A 7 14.22 -3.97 -26.01
C TYR A 7 13.52 -3.77 -24.66
N ILE A 8 13.27 -4.85 -23.92
CA ILE A 8 12.70 -4.83 -22.57
C ILE A 8 13.61 -4.09 -21.59
N ASP A 9 14.91 -4.37 -21.61
CA ASP A 9 15.90 -3.71 -20.76
C ASP A 9 15.87 -2.19 -20.96
N ARG A 10 15.66 -1.71 -22.20
CA ARG A 10 15.51 -0.29 -22.50
C ARG A 10 14.21 0.30 -21.97
N MET A 11 13.11 -0.45 -21.93
CA MET A 11 11.84 -0.02 -21.34
C MET A 11 11.92 0.14 -19.83
N ILE A 12 12.49 -0.86 -19.15
CA ILE A 12 12.49 -0.92 -17.68
C ILE A 12 13.72 -0.26 -17.03
N LYS A 13 14.65 0.26 -17.83
CA LYS A 13 15.92 0.85 -17.36
C LYS A 13 15.70 1.90 -16.27
N ASP A 14 14.77 2.81 -16.50
CA ASP A 14 14.57 4.01 -15.68
C ASP A 14 13.45 3.85 -14.62
N ILE A 15 12.92 2.63 -14.48
CA ILE A 15 11.87 2.29 -13.50
C ILE A 15 12.53 1.91 -12.18
N ASP A 16 12.31 2.73 -11.16
CA ASP A 16 12.79 2.50 -9.80
C ASP A 16 11.82 1.58 -9.05
N CYS A 17 12.13 0.28 -9.05
CA CYS A 17 11.36 -0.76 -8.35
C CYS A 17 12.31 -1.83 -7.78
N ASN A 18 11.79 -2.70 -6.90
CA ASN A 18 12.58 -3.80 -6.36
C ASN A 18 12.84 -4.87 -7.42
N ASP A 19 13.90 -5.67 -7.24
CA ASP A 19 14.34 -6.66 -8.22
C ASP A 19 13.27 -7.71 -8.57
N LYS A 20 12.47 -8.12 -7.58
CA LYS A 20 11.37 -9.08 -7.80
C LYS A 20 10.34 -8.50 -8.76
N MET A 21 9.88 -7.29 -8.52
CA MET A 21 8.88 -6.62 -9.35
C MET A 21 9.45 -6.25 -10.72
N LYS A 22 10.74 -5.88 -10.78
CA LYS A 22 11.44 -5.64 -12.05
C LYS A 22 11.52 -6.91 -12.90
N LYS A 23 11.76 -8.06 -12.26
CA LYS A 23 11.78 -9.36 -12.91
C LYS A 23 10.38 -9.77 -13.40
N GLU A 24 9.36 -9.69 -12.55
CA GLU A 24 7.97 -10.00 -12.92
C GLU A 24 7.52 -9.13 -14.10
N LEU A 25 7.85 -7.84 -14.08
CA LEU A 25 7.56 -6.92 -15.18
C LEU A 25 8.29 -7.30 -16.48
N SER A 26 9.56 -7.73 -16.38
CA SER A 26 10.32 -8.19 -17.54
C SER A 26 9.69 -9.44 -18.17
N GLU A 27 9.26 -10.40 -17.34
CA GLU A 27 8.63 -11.65 -17.78
C GLU A 27 7.27 -11.37 -18.46
N GLU A 28 6.46 -10.47 -17.92
CA GLU A 28 5.18 -10.09 -18.52
C GLU A 28 5.34 -9.38 -19.86
N LEU A 29 6.30 -8.44 -19.97
CA LEU A 29 6.61 -7.75 -21.23
C LEU A 29 7.13 -8.73 -22.30
N GLU A 30 7.92 -9.72 -21.89
CA GLU A 30 8.42 -10.77 -22.77
C GLU A 30 7.27 -11.63 -23.32
N ILE A 31 6.35 -12.06 -22.46
CA ILE A 31 5.17 -12.83 -22.88
C ILE A 31 4.35 -12.05 -23.92
N HIS A 32 4.13 -10.74 -23.72
CA HIS A 32 3.39 -9.92 -24.69
C HIS A 32 4.09 -9.77 -26.03
N LEU A 33 5.42 -9.60 -26.04
CA LEU A 33 6.21 -9.51 -27.26
C LEU A 33 6.28 -10.85 -28.01
N GLU A 34 6.37 -11.97 -27.28
CA GLU A 34 6.31 -13.32 -27.86
C GLU A 34 4.95 -13.64 -28.46
N MET A 35 3.85 -13.19 -27.84
CA MET A 35 2.51 -13.33 -28.42
C MET A 35 2.40 -12.55 -29.74
N LEU A 36 2.85 -11.30 -29.79
CA LEU A 36 2.87 -10.52 -31.04
C LEU A 36 3.74 -11.17 -32.11
N LEU A 37 4.93 -11.68 -31.73
CA LEU A 37 5.80 -12.39 -32.66
C LEU A 37 5.08 -13.60 -33.26
N GLN A 38 4.39 -14.39 -32.43
CA GLN A 38 3.67 -15.57 -32.88
C GLN A 38 2.51 -15.19 -33.79
N GLU A 39 1.75 -14.14 -33.48
CA GLU A 39 0.67 -13.63 -34.34
C GLU A 39 1.18 -13.27 -35.75
N TYR A 40 2.36 -12.66 -35.86
CA TYR A 40 2.97 -12.34 -37.15
C TYR A 40 3.56 -13.56 -37.85
N LEU A 41 4.15 -14.51 -37.11
CA LEU A 41 4.59 -15.78 -37.70
C LEU A 41 3.41 -16.57 -38.28
N ASP A 42 2.26 -16.59 -37.59
CA ASP A 42 1.04 -17.28 -38.04
C ASP A 42 0.41 -16.60 -39.27
N GLN A 43 0.67 -15.31 -39.46
CA GLN A 43 0.30 -14.57 -40.69
C GLN A 43 1.24 -14.85 -41.88
N GLY A 44 2.31 -15.64 -41.68
CA GLY A 44 3.23 -16.07 -42.72
C GLY A 44 4.45 -15.15 -42.91
N TYR A 45 4.70 -14.21 -41.99
CA TYR A 45 5.92 -13.40 -42.01
C TYR A 45 7.14 -14.23 -41.64
N SER A 46 8.31 -13.85 -42.17
CA SER A 46 9.58 -14.40 -41.68
C SER A 46 9.86 -13.97 -40.24
N LEU A 47 10.75 -14.67 -39.54
CA LEU A 47 11.10 -14.35 -38.14
C LEU A 47 11.56 -12.89 -37.97
N ASP A 48 12.40 -12.39 -38.89
CA ASP A 48 12.92 -11.03 -38.82
C ASP A 48 11.81 -10.00 -39.09
N GLU A 49 10.94 -10.23 -40.07
CA GLU A 49 9.80 -9.36 -40.36
C GLU A 49 8.80 -9.35 -39.20
N ALA A 50 8.45 -10.53 -38.68
CA ALA A 50 7.55 -10.69 -37.55
C ALA A 50 8.06 -9.96 -36.30
N MET A 51 9.38 -9.99 -36.07
CA MET A 51 10.01 -9.26 -34.97
C MET A 51 9.97 -7.74 -35.16
N GLN A 52 10.20 -7.25 -36.38
CA GLN A 52 10.06 -5.82 -36.68
C GLN A 52 8.62 -5.35 -36.52
N CYS A 53 7.65 -6.16 -36.97
CA CYS A 53 6.23 -5.88 -36.78
C CYS A 53 5.86 -5.87 -35.29
N ALA A 54 6.32 -6.86 -34.50
CA ALA A 54 6.12 -6.89 -33.06
C ALA A 54 6.71 -5.63 -32.38
N PHE A 55 7.90 -5.17 -32.77
CA PHE A 55 8.46 -3.91 -32.24
C PHE A 55 7.67 -2.67 -32.65
N ALA A 56 7.20 -2.61 -33.90
CA ALA A 56 6.44 -1.49 -34.41
C ALA A 56 5.09 -1.36 -33.68
N ASP A 57 4.40 -2.48 -33.48
CA ASP A 57 3.11 -2.53 -32.79
C ASP A 57 3.25 -2.28 -31.29
N PHE A 58 4.28 -2.85 -30.66
CA PHE A 58 4.52 -2.61 -29.24
C PHE A 58 4.88 -1.14 -28.99
N GLY A 59 5.70 -0.55 -29.86
CA GLY A 59 5.97 0.88 -29.94
C GLY A 59 7.39 1.29 -29.53
N ASN A 60 7.55 2.54 -29.08
CA ASN A 60 8.85 3.06 -28.68
C ASN A 60 9.19 2.68 -27.23
N PRO A 61 10.31 1.99 -26.96
CA PRO A 61 10.62 1.50 -25.63
C PRO A 61 10.83 2.63 -24.60
N LYS A 62 11.30 3.81 -25.02
CA LYS A 62 11.48 4.96 -24.12
C LYS A 62 10.16 5.59 -23.72
N GLU A 63 9.21 5.68 -24.64
CA GLU A 63 7.89 6.30 -24.39
C GLU A 63 7.07 5.41 -23.47
N ILE A 64 6.99 4.11 -23.79
CA ILE A 64 6.30 3.12 -22.97
C ILE A 64 6.93 3.04 -21.58
N GLY A 65 8.27 3.00 -21.50
CA GLY A 65 8.99 3.01 -20.23
C GLY A 65 8.66 4.23 -19.36
N LYS A 66 8.45 5.41 -19.96
CA LYS A 66 8.06 6.63 -19.25
C LYS A 66 6.63 6.55 -18.70
N GLU A 67 5.69 6.01 -19.47
CA GLU A 67 4.32 5.81 -19.02
C GLU A 67 4.23 4.75 -17.91
N LEU A 68 4.94 3.65 -18.09
CA LEU A 68 5.03 2.56 -17.12
C LEU A 68 5.64 3.07 -15.80
N LYS A 69 6.70 3.88 -15.87
CA LYS A 69 7.27 4.56 -14.70
C LYS A 69 6.23 5.45 -14.01
N LYS A 70 5.48 6.27 -14.75
CA LYS A 70 4.46 7.16 -14.18
C LYS A 70 3.39 6.38 -13.41
N THR A 71 2.90 5.29 -14.00
CA THR A 71 1.89 4.43 -13.39
C THR A 71 2.41 3.71 -12.14
N MET A 72 3.62 3.14 -12.21
CA MET A 72 4.23 2.43 -11.08
C MET A 72 4.59 3.37 -9.92
N VAL A 73 5.20 4.52 -10.20
CA VAL A 73 5.54 5.53 -9.18
C VAL A 73 4.28 6.07 -8.52
N GLY A 74 3.24 6.36 -9.30
CA GLY A 74 1.93 6.76 -8.78
C GLY A 74 1.35 5.73 -7.81
N GLY A 75 1.35 4.45 -8.18
CA GLY A 75 0.86 3.36 -7.31
C GLY A 75 1.65 3.22 -6.00
N ILE A 76 2.98 3.35 -6.04
CA ILE A 76 3.83 3.27 -4.84
C ILE A 76 3.59 4.46 -3.90
N ILE A 77 3.46 5.67 -4.44
CA ILE A 77 3.15 6.88 -3.65
C ILE A 77 1.77 6.74 -3.01
N MET A 78 0.75 6.34 -3.77
CA MET A 78 -0.61 6.16 -3.26
C MET A 78 -0.67 5.13 -2.13
N LYS A 79 -0.03 3.97 -2.28
CA LYS A 79 0.06 2.95 -1.20
C LYS A 79 0.67 3.52 0.08
N LYS A 80 1.72 4.33 -0.04
CA LYS A 80 2.39 4.97 1.11
C LYS A 80 1.53 6.04 1.78
N VAL A 81 0.86 6.88 1.00
CA VAL A 81 -0.08 7.88 1.51
C VAL A 81 -1.23 7.21 2.25
N VAL A 82 -1.82 6.16 1.67
CA VAL A 82 -2.88 5.38 2.32
C VAL A 82 -2.40 4.76 3.63
N LEU A 83 -1.20 4.17 3.64
CA LEU A 83 -0.61 3.59 4.87
C LEU A 83 -0.38 4.65 5.95
N GLY A 84 0.09 5.83 5.55
CA GLY A 84 0.29 6.98 6.44
C GLY A 84 -1.02 7.47 7.04
N LEU A 85 -2.04 7.71 6.22
CA LEU A 85 -3.37 8.12 6.66
C LEU A 85 -4.01 7.09 7.59
N PHE A 86 -3.88 5.80 7.26
CA PHE A 86 -4.34 4.72 8.12
C PHE A 86 -3.64 4.73 9.48
N GLY A 87 -2.32 4.99 9.50
CA GLY A 87 -1.56 5.20 10.74
C GLY A 87 -2.11 6.38 11.57
N ILE A 88 -2.46 7.51 10.94
CA ILE A 88 -3.08 8.66 11.61
C ILE A 88 -4.42 8.27 12.24
N CYS A 89 -5.28 7.55 11.51
CA CYS A 89 -6.57 7.10 12.04
C CYS A 89 -6.40 6.24 13.31
N ILE A 90 -5.42 5.34 13.32
CA ILE A 90 -5.11 4.50 14.48
C ILE A 90 -4.56 5.34 15.65
N LEU A 91 -3.73 6.35 15.38
CA LEU A 91 -3.26 7.26 16.43
C LEU A 91 -4.40 8.05 17.08
N VAL A 92 -5.33 8.58 16.26
CA VAL A 92 -6.54 9.28 16.75
C VAL A 92 -7.36 8.35 17.63
N LEU A 93 -7.55 7.09 17.21
CA LEU A 93 -8.23 6.09 18.04
C LEU A 93 -7.53 5.89 19.40
N GLY A 94 -6.21 5.78 19.41
CA GLY A 94 -5.44 5.65 20.65
C GLY A 94 -5.62 6.82 21.61
N VAL A 95 -5.65 8.05 21.07
CA VAL A 95 -5.92 9.27 21.85
C VAL A 95 -7.35 9.27 22.42
N LEU A 96 -8.34 8.87 21.61
CA LEU A 96 -9.73 8.74 22.08
C LEU A 96 -9.86 7.72 23.22
N CYS A 97 -9.17 6.59 23.16
CA CYS A 97 -9.14 5.62 24.26
C CYS A 97 -8.59 6.22 25.56
N ILE A 98 -7.56 7.07 25.47
CA ILE A 98 -7.00 7.76 26.65
C ILE A 98 -8.00 8.76 27.23
N PHE A 99 -8.65 9.57 26.39
CA PHE A 99 -9.73 10.45 26.85
C PHE A 99 -10.85 9.66 27.54
N LYS A 100 -11.20 8.47 27.05
CA LYS A 100 -12.21 7.61 27.69
C LYS A 100 -11.79 7.04 29.03
N ILE A 101 -10.51 6.72 29.23
CA ILE A 101 -9.99 6.35 30.55
C ILE A 101 -10.16 7.53 31.52
N PHE A 102 -9.84 8.74 31.07
CA PHE A 102 -9.99 9.93 31.88
C PHE A 102 -11.46 10.19 32.26
N ASP A 103 -12.39 10.08 31.30
CA ASP A 103 -13.83 10.16 31.57
C ASP A 103 -14.24 9.13 32.63
N LEU A 104 -13.84 7.85 32.46
CA LEU A 104 -14.19 6.76 33.37
C LEU A 104 -13.63 6.94 34.80
N LEU A 105 -12.46 7.56 34.94
CA LEU A 105 -11.83 7.83 36.24
C LEU A 105 -12.39 9.07 36.93
N THR A 106 -12.98 10.01 36.19
CA THR A 106 -13.42 11.31 36.72
C THR A 106 -14.93 11.42 36.91
N THR A 107 -15.73 10.59 36.25
CA THR A 107 -17.19 10.57 36.47
C THR A 107 -17.56 10.02 37.85
N PRO A 108 -18.18 10.81 38.74
CA PRO A 108 -18.75 10.31 39.99
C PRO A 108 -20.03 9.50 39.69
N HIS A 109 -20.27 8.49 40.51
CA HIS A 109 -21.26 7.42 40.34
C HIS A 109 -22.61 7.77 39.68
N HIS A 110 -23.09 6.78 38.90
CA HIS A 110 -24.48 6.53 38.51
C HIS A 110 -25.08 7.31 37.34
N VAL A 111 -24.40 7.34 36.21
CA VAL A 111 -25.11 7.24 34.93
C VAL A 111 -24.41 6.18 34.13
N GLY A 112 -25.07 5.03 33.92
CA GLY A 112 -24.59 4.03 33.00
C GLY A 112 -24.32 4.71 31.67
N ILE A 113 -23.05 4.83 31.31
CA ILE A 113 -22.67 5.50 30.09
C ILE A 113 -22.94 4.49 28.97
N ASP A 114 -24.01 4.70 28.20
CA ASP A 114 -24.11 4.05 26.89
C ASP A 114 -23.01 4.65 26.05
N ILE A 115 -21.99 3.86 25.75
CA ILE A 115 -20.97 4.24 24.79
C ILE A 115 -20.76 3.07 23.85
N ASP A 116 -21.39 3.16 22.68
CA ASP A 116 -21.09 2.33 21.53
C ASP A 116 -19.83 2.88 20.87
N PHE A 117 -18.67 2.30 21.21
CA PHE A 117 -17.42 2.59 20.51
C PHE A 117 -16.90 1.31 19.85
N TYR A 118 -17.26 1.10 18.59
CA TYR A 118 -16.67 0.06 17.72
C TYR A 118 -16.50 -1.33 18.38
N GLY A 119 -17.49 -1.77 19.18
CA GLY A 119 -17.49 -3.08 19.85
C GLY A 119 -16.89 -3.14 21.27
N LEU A 120 -16.40 -2.02 21.82
CA LEU A 120 -16.05 -1.88 23.25
C LEU A 120 -17.26 -1.32 24.01
N GLU A 121 -18.29 -2.14 24.17
CA GLU A 121 -19.51 -1.76 24.88
C GLU A 121 -19.30 -1.80 26.40
N ILE A 122 -19.51 -0.67 27.07
CA ILE A 122 -19.65 -0.62 28.53
C ILE A 122 -21.13 -0.79 28.86
N LYS A 123 -21.50 -1.88 29.53
CA LYS A 123 -22.90 -2.11 29.93
C LYS A 123 -23.36 -1.02 30.91
N LYS A 124 -24.56 -0.45 30.75
CA LYS A 124 -25.11 0.45 31.76
C LYS A 124 -25.18 -0.23 33.14
N GLY A 125 -24.75 0.48 34.18
CA GLY A 125 -24.80 -0.01 35.56
C GLY A 125 -23.70 -1.01 35.93
N VAL A 126 -22.51 -0.94 35.31
CA VAL A 126 -21.34 -1.76 35.69
C VAL A 126 -21.07 -1.62 37.20
N PRO A 127 -21.03 -2.73 37.95
CA PRO A 127 -20.62 -2.70 39.36
C PRO A 127 -19.17 -2.22 39.50
N GLU A 128 -18.87 -1.47 40.55
CA GLU A 128 -17.56 -0.83 40.77
C GLU A 128 -16.36 -1.77 40.62
N GLY A 129 -16.51 -3.03 41.06
CA GLY A 129 -15.48 -4.06 40.95
C GLY A 129 -15.06 -4.42 39.52
N PHE A 130 -15.84 -4.05 38.51
CA PHE A 130 -15.54 -4.33 37.09
C PHE A 130 -14.97 -3.13 36.33
N ILE A 131 -15.00 -1.91 36.90
CA ILE A 131 -14.50 -0.68 36.24
C ILE A 131 -13.00 -0.82 35.91
N LEU A 132 -12.23 -1.44 36.79
CA LEU A 132 -10.80 -1.66 36.60
C LEU A 132 -10.51 -2.48 35.33
N ASN A 133 -11.35 -3.47 35.01
CA ASN A 133 -11.18 -4.28 33.80
C ASN A 133 -11.40 -3.47 32.53
N TYR A 134 -12.38 -2.55 32.53
CA TYR A 134 -12.60 -1.63 31.41
C TYR A 134 -11.45 -0.66 31.24
N VAL A 135 -10.95 -0.05 32.33
CA VAL A 135 -9.77 0.84 32.30
C VAL A 135 -8.56 0.12 31.70
N ILE A 136 -8.28 -1.10 32.15
CA ILE A 136 -7.16 -1.91 31.62
C ILE A 136 -7.37 -2.22 30.14
N GLY A 137 -8.61 -2.56 29.72
CA GLY A 137 -8.95 -2.81 28.32
C GLY A 137 -8.71 -1.59 27.42
N PHE A 138 -9.25 -0.42 27.78
CA PHE A 138 -9.05 0.81 27.02
C PHE A 138 -7.59 1.26 27.03
N LEU A 139 -6.85 1.06 28.12
CA LEU A 139 -5.43 1.39 28.21
C LEU A 139 -4.60 0.49 27.29
N GLY A 140 -4.89 -0.81 27.28
CA GLY A 140 -4.25 -1.76 26.36
C GLY A 140 -4.49 -1.41 24.90
N VAL A 141 -5.75 -1.19 24.51
CA VAL A 141 -6.11 -0.79 23.13
C VAL A 141 -5.48 0.55 22.76
N GLY A 142 -5.51 1.53 23.67
CA GLY A 142 -4.92 2.84 23.46
C GLY A 142 -3.41 2.78 23.21
N VAL A 143 -2.67 2.08 24.07
CA VAL A 143 -1.21 1.93 23.94
C VAL A 143 -0.84 1.16 22.66
N ILE A 144 -1.53 0.06 22.36
CA ILE A 144 -1.31 -0.70 21.13
C ILE A 144 -1.55 0.17 19.90
N SER A 145 -2.64 0.94 19.90
CA SER A 145 -2.97 1.84 18.80
C SER A 145 -1.89 2.93 18.62
N LEU A 146 -1.38 3.51 19.70
CA LEU A 146 -0.29 4.50 19.61
C LEU A 146 1.00 3.90 19.01
N ILE A 147 1.37 2.69 19.43
CA ILE A 147 2.56 2.00 18.91
C ILE A 147 2.37 1.64 17.43
N VAL A 148 1.28 0.99 17.08
CA VAL A 148 0.99 0.54 15.71
C VAL A 148 0.81 1.72 14.77
N GLY A 149 0.01 2.71 15.17
CA GLY A 149 -0.21 3.94 14.41
C GLY A 149 1.09 4.70 14.15
N GLY A 150 1.98 4.81 15.14
CA GLY A 150 3.29 5.45 14.99
C GLY A 150 4.22 4.71 14.02
N VAL A 151 4.24 3.38 14.07
CA VAL A 151 5.02 2.54 13.13
C VAL A 151 4.49 2.69 11.71
N LEU A 152 3.18 2.64 11.52
CA LEU A 152 2.54 2.76 10.20
C LEU A 152 2.73 4.16 9.61
N LEU A 153 2.56 5.22 10.42
CA LEU A 153 2.81 6.59 10.03
C LEU A 153 4.26 6.77 9.57
N LYS A 154 5.22 6.31 10.38
CA LYS A 154 6.64 6.35 10.04
C LYS A 154 6.90 5.59 8.74
N SER A 155 6.35 4.39 8.59
CA SER A 155 6.51 3.58 7.37
C SER A 155 5.95 4.26 6.12
N GLY A 156 4.76 4.88 6.22
CA GLY A 156 4.12 5.60 5.14
C GLY A 156 4.92 6.83 4.68
N PHE A 157 5.53 7.58 5.61
CA PHE A 157 6.19 8.85 5.30
C PHE A 157 7.73 8.80 5.17
N LYS A 158 8.42 7.73 5.59
CA LYS A 158 9.90 7.61 5.64
C LYS A 158 10.65 7.91 4.32
N LYS A 159 9.99 7.89 3.15
CA LYS A 159 10.61 8.19 1.84
C LYS A 159 9.95 9.31 1.05
N LEU A 160 8.87 9.92 1.54
CA LEU A 160 8.21 11.05 0.87
C LEU A 160 9.07 12.33 0.95
N ILE A 161 9.91 12.44 1.99
CA ILE A 161 10.81 13.56 2.25
C ILE A 161 12.14 13.46 1.46
N ASN A 162 12.61 12.25 1.14
CA ASN A 162 13.91 12.04 0.48
C ASN A 162 13.87 12.20 -1.05
N HIS A 163 12.70 12.40 -1.66
CA HIS A 163 12.59 12.59 -3.11
C HIS A 163 12.63 14.07 -3.54
N HIS A 164 12.92 14.97 -2.59
CA HIS A 164 12.93 16.44 -2.76
C HIS A 164 14.33 17.06 -2.61
N ASN A 165 15.40 16.25 -2.57
CA ASN A 165 16.80 16.70 -2.62
C ASN A 165 17.54 16.02 -3.78
#